data_AF-A0A411DPV1-F1
#
_entry.id   AF-A0A411DPV1-F1
#
_cell.length_a   1.000
_cell.length_b   1.000
_cell.length_c   1.000
_cell.angle_alpha   90.00
_cell.angle_beta   90.00
_cell.angle_gamma   90.00
#
_symmetry.space_group_name_H-M   'P 1'
#
loop_
_entity.id
_entity.type
_entity.pdbx_description
1 polymer ?
#
loop_
_entity_poly.entity_id
_entity_poly.type
_entity_poly.pdbx_seq_one_letter_code
_entity_poly.pdbx_strand_id
1 'polypeptide(L)'
;MKMYVKFDFNALCKKVLDEKLKEHGLKYRLLNFGEVEFYEPLTQEQHNLFKKNLEDYGIEIIESQKNALVQKIKDAIVELVFSDEIIPVKASIYISEKLNHSYGYLSNLFSEVAFTSIENFIILQKIEHAKALIIRNKQSLTEIAHKLNYSSVAHLSTQFKNTTGITPSQFQKIIGRRRRVQSTVINPKMQYE
;
A
#
# COMPACT_ATOMS: atom_id res chain seq x y z
N MET A 1 -31.39 4.05 9.29
CA MET A 1 -30.48 3.28 10.16
C MET A 1 -29.08 3.35 9.57
N LYS A 2 -28.03 3.63 10.35
CA LYS A 2 -26.65 3.71 9.85
C LYS A 2 -25.79 2.68 10.58
N MET A 3 -24.99 1.93 9.82
CA MET A 3 -24.02 0.96 10.34
C MET A 3 -22.64 1.33 9.80
N TYR A 4 -21.61 1.16 10.62
CA TYR A 4 -20.21 1.42 10.26
C TYR A 4 -19.51 0.08 10.06
N VAL A 5 -18.84 -0.09 8.93
CA VAL A 5 -18.16 -1.34 8.55
C VAL A 5 -16.68 -1.05 8.33
N LYS A 6 -15.81 -1.91 8.88
CA LYS A 6 -14.36 -1.91 8.63
C LYS A 6 -14.07 -3.05 7.67
N PHE A 7 -13.36 -2.76 6.57
CA PHE A 7 -12.97 -3.76 5.60
C PHE A 7 -11.52 -4.21 5.82
N ASP A 8 -11.29 -5.50 5.61
CA ASP A 8 -9.96 -6.06 5.38
C ASP A 8 -9.88 -6.39 3.89
N PHE A 9 -9.17 -5.54 3.14
CA PHE A 9 -9.04 -5.68 1.69
C PHE A 9 -8.29 -6.96 1.31
N ASN A 10 -7.31 -7.39 2.11
CA ASN A 10 -6.56 -8.62 1.80
C ASN A 10 -7.45 -9.85 1.95
N ALA A 11 -8.21 -9.92 3.05
CA ALA A 11 -9.17 -11.01 3.26
C ALA A 11 -10.28 -10.99 2.20
N LEU A 12 -10.77 -9.80 1.84
CA LEU A 12 -11.79 -9.63 0.82
C LEU A 12 -11.30 -10.08 -0.57
N CYS A 13 -10.16 -9.56 -1.03
CA CYS A 13 -9.59 -9.92 -2.33
C CYS A 13 -9.30 -11.42 -2.42
N LYS A 14 -8.73 -12.01 -1.36
CA LYS A 14 -8.48 -13.46 -1.31
C LYS A 14 -9.78 -14.27 -1.39
N LYS A 15 -10.82 -13.83 -0.69
CA LYS A 15 -12.13 -14.49 -0.69
C LYS A 15 -12.82 -14.40 -2.05
N VAL A 16 -12.83 -13.21 -2.66
CA VAL A 16 -13.41 -13.01 -4.00
C VAL A 16 -12.68 -13.86 -5.03
N LEU A 17 -11.35 -13.88 -5.01
CA LEU A 17 -10.54 -14.72 -5.90
C LEU A 17 -10.83 -16.21 -5.70
N ASP A 18 -10.90 -16.68 -4.45
CA ASP A 18 -11.22 -18.07 -4.12
C ASP A 18 -12.62 -18.49 -4.62
N GLU A 19 -13.64 -17.65 -4.38
CA GLU A 19 -15.01 -17.90 -4.85
C GLU A 19 -15.07 -17.98 -6.38
N LYS A 20 -14.43 -17.03 -7.09
CA LYS A 20 -14.44 -17.01 -8.56
C LYS A 20 -13.66 -18.14 -9.21
N LEU A 21 -12.58 -18.61 -8.60
CA LEU A 21 -11.85 -19.76 -9.12
C LEU A 21 -12.57 -21.09 -8.81
N LYS A 22 -13.28 -21.19 -7.68
CA LYS A 22 -14.09 -22.38 -7.31
C LYS A 22 -15.34 -22.55 -8.17
N GLU A 23 -16.00 -21.46 -8.57
CA GLU A 23 -17.19 -21.50 -9.45
C GLU A 23 -16.94 -22.30 -10.74
N HIS A 24 -15.69 -22.39 -11.20
CA HIS A 24 -15.29 -23.09 -12.42
C HIS A 24 -14.64 -24.46 -12.18
N GLY A 25 -14.71 -24.99 -10.94
CA GLY A 25 -14.30 -26.36 -10.63
C GLY A 25 -12.80 -26.65 -10.73
N LEU A 26 -11.96 -25.61 -10.78
CA LEU A 26 -10.52 -25.77 -10.94
C LEU A 26 -9.83 -26.24 -9.66
N LYS A 27 -8.81 -27.07 -9.83
CA LYS A 27 -7.86 -27.38 -8.77
C LYS A 27 -6.73 -26.36 -8.79
N TYR A 28 -6.64 -25.55 -7.75
CA TYR A 28 -5.61 -24.53 -7.61
C TYR A 28 -5.18 -24.37 -6.16
N ARG A 29 -4.08 -23.65 -5.96
CA ARG A 29 -3.57 -23.21 -4.67
C ARG A 29 -3.35 -21.70 -4.71
N LEU A 30 -3.96 -21.00 -3.76
CA LEU A 30 -3.65 -19.59 -3.53
C LEU A 30 -2.35 -19.49 -2.75
N LEU A 31 -1.37 -18.82 -3.35
CA LEU A 31 -0.12 -18.42 -2.73
C LEU A 31 -0.26 -16.96 -2.24
N ASN A 32 0.82 -16.42 -1.69
CA ASN A 32 0.85 -15.04 -1.21
C ASN A 32 0.83 -14.05 -2.40
N PHE A 33 0.46 -12.79 -2.14
CA PHE A 33 0.48 -11.71 -3.14
C PHE A 33 -0.40 -11.94 -4.39
N GLY A 34 -1.52 -12.64 -4.23
CA GLY A 34 -2.46 -12.87 -5.33
C GLY A 34 -1.96 -13.88 -6.38
N GLU A 35 -0.93 -14.65 -6.06
CA GLU A 35 -0.43 -15.70 -6.94
C GLU A 35 -1.32 -16.95 -6.84
N VAL A 36 -1.67 -17.51 -8.00
CA VAL A 36 -2.51 -18.69 -8.12
C VAL A 36 -1.72 -19.77 -8.87
N GLU A 37 -1.42 -20.85 -8.17
CA GLU A 37 -0.82 -22.03 -8.77
C GLU A 37 -1.94 -22.98 -9.20
N PHE A 38 -2.08 -23.20 -10.51
CA PHE A 38 -3.04 -24.16 -11.06
C PHE A 38 -2.39 -25.53 -11.21
N TYR A 39 -3.06 -26.58 -10.74
CA TYR A 39 -2.55 -27.95 -10.88
C TYR A 39 -2.72 -28.50 -12.29
N GLU A 40 -3.55 -27.85 -13.10
CA GLU A 40 -3.83 -28.18 -14.50
C GLU A 40 -3.66 -26.93 -15.36
N PRO A 41 -3.16 -27.04 -16.60
CA PRO A 41 -3.02 -25.90 -17.50
C PRO A 41 -4.39 -25.32 -17.86
N LEU A 42 -4.52 -24.00 -17.78
CA LEU A 42 -5.71 -23.29 -18.21
C LEU A 42 -5.80 -23.24 -19.73
N THR A 43 -7.00 -23.46 -20.28
CA THR A 43 -7.27 -23.18 -21.68
C THR A 43 -7.37 -21.66 -21.92
N GLN A 44 -7.17 -21.22 -23.16
CA GLN A 44 -7.28 -19.79 -23.51
C GLN A 44 -8.68 -19.23 -23.23
N GLU A 45 -9.73 -20.04 -23.44
CA GLU A 45 -11.10 -19.65 -23.12
C GLU A 45 -11.31 -19.44 -21.62
N GLN A 46 -10.79 -20.36 -20.80
CA GLN A 46 -10.81 -20.23 -19.34
C GLN A 46 -10.06 -18.97 -18.90
N HIS A 47 -8.87 -18.73 -19.45
CA HIS A 47 -8.07 -17.55 -19.13
C HIS A 47 -8.83 -16.23 -19.43
N ASN A 48 -9.45 -16.13 -20.60
CA ASN A 48 -10.22 -14.94 -20.99
C ASN A 48 -11.48 -14.76 -20.13
N LEU A 49 -12.15 -15.86 -19.78
CA LEU A 49 -13.32 -15.85 -18.90
C LEU A 49 -12.94 -15.35 -17.49
N PHE A 50 -11.83 -15.83 -16.92
CA PHE A 50 -11.36 -15.36 -15.62
C PHE A 50 -10.98 -13.89 -15.65
N LYS A 51 -10.25 -13.45 -16.68
CA LYS A 51 -9.87 -12.05 -16.83
C LYS A 51 -11.11 -11.15 -16.78
N LYS A 52 -12.14 -11.47 -17.56
CA LYS A 52 -13.40 -10.73 -17.57
C LYS A 52 -14.14 -10.77 -16.22
N ASN A 53 -14.21 -11.95 -15.59
CA ASN A 53 -14.92 -12.12 -14.32
C ASN A 53 -14.22 -11.42 -13.15
N LEU A 54 -12.90 -11.26 -13.22
CA LEU A 54 -12.08 -10.62 -12.18
C LEU A 54 -11.99 -9.10 -12.37
N GLU A 55 -12.06 -8.61 -13.61
CA GLU A 55 -12.10 -7.16 -13.94
C GLU A 55 -13.26 -6.44 -13.25
N ASP A 56 -14.43 -7.07 -13.14
CA ASP A 56 -15.61 -6.50 -12.45
C ASP A 56 -15.34 -6.21 -10.94
N TYR A 57 -14.32 -6.85 -10.36
CA TYR A 57 -13.89 -6.66 -8.98
C TYR A 57 -12.59 -5.85 -8.86
N GLY A 58 -12.10 -5.30 -9.98
CA GLY A 58 -10.82 -4.58 -10.05
C GLY A 58 -9.59 -5.48 -9.90
N ILE A 59 -9.72 -6.78 -10.17
CA ILE A 59 -8.62 -7.74 -10.12
C ILE A 59 -8.12 -7.98 -11.56
N GLU A 60 -6.84 -7.68 -11.82
CA GLU A 60 -6.23 -7.85 -13.14
C GLU A 60 -5.29 -9.07 -13.15
N ILE A 61 -5.42 -9.92 -14.18
CA ILE A 61 -4.49 -11.02 -14.40
C ILE A 61 -3.23 -10.45 -15.08
N ILE A 62 -2.10 -10.58 -14.39
CA ILE A 62 -0.81 -10.13 -14.89
C ILE A 62 -0.16 -11.26 -15.71
N GLU A 63 -0.16 -11.12 -17.04
CA GLU A 63 0.33 -12.16 -17.97
C GLU A 63 1.87 -12.29 -18.00
N SER A 64 2.58 -11.26 -17.53
CA SER A 64 4.04 -11.22 -17.52
C SER A 64 4.60 -11.56 -16.13
N GLN A 65 5.42 -12.61 -16.04
CA GLN A 65 6.17 -12.96 -14.81
C GLN A 65 6.97 -11.77 -14.27
N LYS A 66 7.51 -10.93 -15.17
CA LYS A 66 8.19 -9.68 -14.80
C LYS A 66 7.26 -8.72 -14.06
N ASN A 67 6.07 -8.47 -14.61
CA ASN A 67 5.08 -7.56 -14.02
C ASN A 67 4.54 -8.12 -12.70
N ALA A 68 4.34 -9.44 -12.61
CA ALA A 68 3.91 -10.11 -11.39
C ALA A 68 4.96 -9.95 -10.29
N LEU A 69 6.25 -10.14 -10.61
CA LEU A 69 7.33 -9.91 -9.65
C LEU A 69 7.43 -8.43 -9.23
N VAL A 70 7.22 -7.49 -10.15
CA VAL A 70 7.17 -6.05 -9.83
C VAL A 70 6.02 -5.75 -8.87
N GLN A 71 4.85 -6.38 -9.05
CA GLN A 71 3.75 -6.25 -8.12
C GLN A 71 4.11 -6.82 -6.73
N LYS A 72 4.73 -7.99 -6.66
CA LYS A 72 5.24 -8.57 -5.40
C LYS A 72 6.25 -7.63 -4.69
N ILE A 73 7.10 -6.92 -5.44
CA ILE A 73 8.00 -5.90 -4.89
C ILE A 73 7.20 -4.73 -4.28
N LYS A 74 6.19 -4.21 -4.99
CA LYS A 74 5.33 -3.12 -4.46
C LYS A 74 4.64 -3.55 -3.17
N ASP A 75 4.07 -4.75 -3.16
CA ASP A 75 3.35 -5.28 -2.01
C ASP A 75 4.28 -5.47 -0.80
N ALA A 76 5.49 -5.99 -1.02
CA ALA A 76 6.51 -6.10 0.02
C ALA A 76 6.89 -4.72 0.60
N ILE A 77 7.02 -3.69 -0.25
CA ILE A 77 7.32 -2.32 0.20
C ILE A 77 6.15 -1.75 1.03
N VAL A 78 4.91 -1.95 0.58
CA VAL A 78 3.73 -1.49 1.33
C VAL A 78 3.67 -2.17 2.68
N GLU A 79 3.86 -3.48 2.74
CA GLU A 79 3.89 -4.22 4.02
C GLU A 79 4.99 -3.69 4.95
N LEU A 80 6.20 -3.47 4.42
CA LEU A 80 7.33 -2.93 5.19
C LEU A 80 7.01 -1.53 5.76
N VAL A 81 6.38 -0.66 4.98
CA VAL A 81 6.13 0.74 5.35
C VAL A 81 4.91 0.90 6.25
N PHE A 82 3.88 0.07 6.06
CA PHE A 82 2.62 0.16 6.79
C PHE A 82 2.50 -0.81 7.97
N SER A 83 3.54 -1.62 8.23
CA SER A 83 3.65 -2.43 9.43
C SER A 83 3.47 -1.59 10.70
N ASP A 84 2.75 -2.15 11.68
CA ASP A 84 2.65 -1.55 13.01
C ASP A 84 3.89 -1.80 13.87
N GLU A 85 4.65 -2.84 13.55
CA GLU A 85 5.92 -3.17 14.17
C GLU A 85 7.09 -2.56 13.39
N ILE A 86 8.09 -2.06 14.12
CA ILE A 86 9.34 -1.58 13.52
C ILE A 86 10.12 -2.80 13.06
N ILE A 87 10.31 -2.92 11.74
CA ILE A 87 11.14 -3.95 11.13
C ILE A 87 12.59 -3.44 11.10
N PRO A 88 13.51 -3.95 11.93
CA PRO A 88 14.86 -3.39 12.11
C PRO A 88 15.84 -3.84 11.01
N VAL A 89 15.35 -4.16 9.81
CA VAL A 89 16.18 -4.56 8.67
C VAL A 89 16.11 -3.53 7.55
N LYS A 90 17.19 -3.44 6.78
CA LYS A 90 17.21 -2.60 5.58
C LYS A 90 16.18 -3.11 4.57
N ALA A 91 15.50 -2.19 3.89
CA ALA A 91 14.52 -2.54 2.87
C ALA A 91 15.07 -3.49 1.80
N SER A 92 16.34 -3.33 1.41
CA SER A 92 16.99 -4.22 0.44
C SER A 92 17.08 -5.67 0.92
N ILE A 93 17.42 -5.88 2.20
CA ILE A 93 17.49 -7.21 2.82
C ILE A 93 16.08 -7.80 2.90
N TYR A 94 15.14 -7.03 3.48
CA TYR A 94 13.74 -7.44 3.63
C TYR A 94 13.12 -7.89 2.31
N ILE A 95 13.25 -7.07 1.26
CA ILE A 95 12.67 -7.36 -0.06
C ILE A 95 13.35 -8.58 -0.70
N SER A 96 14.68 -8.72 -0.58
CA SER A 96 15.42 -9.85 -1.15
C SER A 96 15.04 -11.19 -0.52
N GLU A 97 15.00 -11.23 0.82
CA GLU A 97 14.65 -12.43 1.58
C GLU A 97 13.20 -12.83 1.34
N LYS A 98 12.28 -11.86 1.37
CA LYS A 98 10.85 -12.12 1.22
C LYS A 98 10.49 -12.62 -0.17
N LEU A 99 11.18 -12.16 -1.20
CA LEU A 99 10.93 -12.55 -2.59
C LEU A 99 11.90 -13.62 -3.10
N ASN A 100 12.84 -14.08 -2.28
CA ASN A 100 13.85 -15.07 -2.61
C ASN A 100 14.64 -14.74 -3.91
N HIS A 101 15.02 -13.48 -4.07
CA HIS A 101 15.76 -12.97 -5.22
C HIS A 101 16.83 -11.96 -4.77
N SER A 102 17.88 -11.78 -5.56
CA SER A 102 18.91 -10.77 -5.25
C SER A 102 18.35 -9.36 -5.42
N TYR A 103 18.72 -8.44 -4.52
CA TYR A 103 18.27 -7.04 -4.61
C TYR A 103 18.63 -6.38 -5.94
N GLY A 104 19.80 -6.68 -6.51
CA GLY A 104 20.23 -6.11 -7.79
C GLY A 104 19.29 -6.49 -8.93
N TYR A 105 18.86 -7.76 -8.98
CA TYR A 105 17.87 -8.22 -9.95
C TYR A 105 16.52 -7.52 -9.76
N LEU A 106 16.02 -7.49 -8.51
CA LEU A 106 14.74 -6.85 -8.17
C LEU A 106 14.74 -5.35 -8.48
N SER A 107 15.83 -4.65 -8.16
CA SER A 107 15.97 -3.20 -8.41
C SER A 107 15.99 -2.88 -9.90
N ASN A 108 16.70 -3.67 -10.71
CA ASN A 108 16.75 -3.47 -12.15
C ASN A 108 15.39 -3.72 -12.78
N LEU A 109 14.77 -4.86 -12.45
CA LEU A 109 13.45 -5.21 -12.94
C LEU A 109 12.39 -4.18 -12.56
N PHE A 110 12.40 -3.73 -11.31
CA PHE A 110 11.47 -2.73 -10.83
C PHE A 110 11.65 -1.39 -11.56
N SER A 111 12.89 -0.96 -11.78
CA SER A 111 13.15 0.29 -12.49
C SER A 111 12.76 0.21 -13.97
N GLU A 112 12.96 -0.94 -14.62
CA GLU A 112 12.55 -1.21 -16.00
C GLU A 112 11.03 -1.10 -16.18
N VAL A 113 10.25 -1.66 -15.25
CA VAL A 113 8.79 -1.79 -15.39
C VAL A 113 8.03 -0.65 -14.71
N ALA A 114 8.44 -0.22 -13.52
CA ALA A 114 7.76 0.81 -12.73
C ALA A 114 8.24 2.23 -13.08
N PHE A 115 9.26 2.37 -13.93
CA PHE A 115 9.88 3.65 -14.31
C PHE A 115 10.33 4.51 -13.13
N THR A 116 10.63 3.87 -12.00
CA THR A 116 11.14 4.50 -10.77
C THR A 116 11.97 3.48 -10.00
N SER A 117 12.90 3.95 -9.17
CA SER A 117 13.65 3.05 -8.28
C SER A 117 12.79 2.54 -7.12
N ILE A 118 13.18 1.40 -6.56
CA ILE A 118 12.61 0.84 -5.31
C ILE A 118 12.73 1.87 -4.18
N GLU A 119 13.88 2.53 -4.05
CA GLU A 119 14.13 3.51 -2.99
C GLU A 119 13.18 4.71 -3.10
N ASN A 120 12.99 5.26 -4.31
CA ASN A 120 12.05 6.35 -4.52
C ASN A 120 10.61 5.89 -4.22
N PHE A 121 10.23 4.67 -4.62
CA PHE A 121 8.91 4.14 -4.29
C PHE A 121 8.70 3.98 -2.78
N ILE A 122 9.72 3.51 -2.03
CA ILE A 122 9.68 3.46 -0.56
C ILE A 122 9.47 4.86 0.03
N ILE A 123 10.17 5.88 -0.47
CA ILE A 123 10.00 7.26 -0.01
C ILE A 123 8.55 7.71 -0.24
N LEU A 124 8.00 7.50 -1.45
CA LEU A 124 6.60 7.83 -1.76
C LEU A 124 5.63 7.16 -0.78
N GLN A 125 5.77 5.86 -0.55
CA GLN A 125 4.92 5.14 0.40
C GLN A 125 5.06 5.66 1.84
N LYS A 126 6.28 5.97 2.29
CA LYS A 126 6.51 6.56 3.62
C LYS A 126 5.85 7.93 3.75
N ILE A 127 5.88 8.76 2.70
CA ILE A 127 5.22 10.07 2.71
C ILE A 127 3.70 9.93 2.74
N GLU A 128 3.12 8.99 1.99
CA GLU A 128 1.67 8.71 2.07
C GLU A 128 1.27 8.21 3.47
N HIS A 129 2.08 7.34 4.08
CA HIS A 129 1.84 6.89 5.44
C HIS A 129 1.97 8.06 6.45
N ALA A 130 2.99 8.92 6.31
CA ALA A 130 3.16 10.11 7.14
C ALA A 130 1.93 11.04 7.06
N LYS A 131 1.41 11.28 5.84
CA LYS A 131 0.16 12.06 5.65
C LYS A 131 -1.00 11.43 6.42
N ALA A 132 -1.20 10.12 6.29
CA ALA A 132 -2.26 9.41 7.00
C ALA A 132 -2.13 9.53 8.53
N LEU A 133 -0.92 9.43 9.08
CA LEU A 133 -0.65 9.58 10.51
C LEU A 133 -0.91 11.01 11.01
N ILE A 134 -0.49 12.03 10.24
CA ILE A 134 -0.78 13.45 10.56
C ILE A 134 -2.29 13.73 10.51
N ILE A 135 -3.00 13.13 9.55
CA ILE A 135 -4.47 13.23 9.43
C ILE A 135 -5.18 12.53 10.59
N ARG A 136 -4.61 11.49 11.18
CA ARG A 136 -5.15 10.87 12.41
C ARG A 136 -4.86 11.70 13.67
N ASN A 137 -3.76 12.47 13.68
CA ASN A 137 -3.36 13.37 14.77
C ASN A 137 -3.32 12.69 16.15
N LYS A 138 -2.74 11.49 16.18
CA LYS A 138 -2.50 10.72 17.41
C LYS A 138 -1.02 10.68 17.81
N GLN A 139 -0.15 11.20 16.96
CA GLN A 139 1.31 11.11 17.09
C GLN A 139 1.95 12.46 16.71
N SER A 140 3.03 12.79 17.39
CA SER A 140 3.94 13.90 17.08
C SER A 140 4.79 13.59 15.84
N LEU A 141 5.39 14.62 15.23
CA LEU A 141 6.31 14.44 14.10
C LEU A 141 7.54 13.61 14.48
N THR A 142 7.98 13.65 15.74
CA THR A 142 9.07 12.82 16.28
C THR A 142 8.68 11.34 16.28
N GLU A 143 7.49 11.01 16.79
CA GLU A 143 6.99 9.63 16.80
C GLU A 143 6.74 9.11 15.38
N ILE A 144 6.24 9.96 14.48
CA ILE A 144 6.04 9.60 13.07
C ILE A 144 7.39 9.34 12.38
N ALA A 145 8.39 10.19 12.59
CA ALA A 145 9.74 9.99 12.05
C ALA A 145 10.34 8.67 12.54
N HIS A 146 10.21 8.38 13.84
CA HIS A 146 10.67 7.12 14.42
C HIS A 146 9.92 5.90 13.85
N LYS A 147 8.57 5.94 13.80
CA LYS A 147 7.75 4.84 13.25
C LYS A 147 8.08 4.54 11.79
N LEU A 148 8.36 5.57 10.98
CA LEU A 148 8.72 5.43 9.57
C LEU A 148 10.23 5.20 9.36
N ASN A 149 10.97 4.93 10.43
CA ASN A 149 12.40 4.65 10.43
C ASN A 149 13.23 5.74 9.71
N TYR A 150 12.93 7.01 10.02
CA TYR A 150 13.78 8.15 9.67
C TYR A 150 14.74 8.46 10.82
N SER A 151 15.99 8.76 10.48
CA SER A 151 17.03 9.10 11.46
C SER A 151 16.76 10.37 12.27
N SER A 152 15.89 11.26 11.77
CA SER A 152 15.47 12.47 12.47
C SER A 152 14.19 13.05 11.89
N VAL A 153 13.55 13.94 12.65
CA VAL A 153 12.44 14.78 12.16
C VAL A 153 12.87 15.66 10.98
N ALA A 154 14.13 16.11 10.97
CA ALA A 154 14.68 16.89 9.87
C ALA A 154 14.74 16.07 8.57
N HIS A 155 15.17 14.81 8.65
CA HIS A 155 15.20 13.91 7.50
C HIS A 155 13.78 13.66 6.95
N LEU A 156 12.81 13.32 7.82
CA LEU A 156 11.40 13.22 7.42
C LEU A 156 10.91 14.51 6.77
N SER A 157 11.23 15.67 7.35
CA SER A 157 10.76 16.97 6.87
C SER A 157 11.29 17.30 5.48
N THR A 158 12.56 17.03 5.22
CA THR A 158 13.18 17.22 3.90
C THR A 158 12.52 16.31 2.86
N GLN A 159 12.38 15.01 3.15
CA GLN A 159 11.75 14.07 2.22
C GLN A 159 10.29 14.45 1.95
N PHE A 160 9.52 14.76 3.00
CA PHE A 160 8.13 15.16 2.86
C PHE A 160 7.97 16.44 2.04
N LYS A 161 8.85 17.44 2.25
CA LYS A 161 8.84 18.68 1.45
C LYS A 161 9.22 18.41 0.00
N ASN A 162 10.26 17.62 -0.25
CA ASN A 162 10.69 17.29 -1.61
C ASN A 162 9.59 16.55 -2.39
N THR A 163 8.85 15.67 -1.72
CA THR A 163 7.76 14.91 -2.35
C THR A 163 6.45 15.70 -2.49
N THR A 164 6.12 16.59 -1.55
CA THR A 164 4.78 17.23 -1.49
C THR A 164 4.77 18.74 -1.75
N GLY A 165 5.93 19.38 -1.80
CA GLY A 165 6.09 20.83 -1.90
C GLY A 165 5.98 21.60 -0.58
N ILE A 166 5.54 20.97 0.52
CA ILE A 166 5.35 21.61 1.83
C ILE A 166 5.92 20.76 2.97
N THR A 167 6.23 21.36 4.12
CA THR A 167 6.75 20.60 5.27
C THR A 167 5.65 19.83 6.01
N PRO A 168 6.00 18.79 6.80
CA PRO A 168 5.03 18.09 7.65
C PRO A 168 4.26 19.04 8.58
N SER A 169 4.94 20.03 9.16
CA SER A 169 4.32 21.02 10.06
C SER A 169 3.34 21.94 9.32
N GLN A 170 3.68 22.36 8.09
CA GLN A 170 2.76 23.12 7.23
C GLN A 170 1.52 22.28 6.90
N PHE A 171 1.71 21.02 6.52
CA PHE A 171 0.61 20.08 6.27
C PHE A 171 -0.26 19.87 7.52
N GLN A 172 0.34 19.65 8.69
CA GLN A 172 -0.36 19.52 9.97
C GLN A 172 -1.20 20.75 10.31
N LYS A 173 -0.68 21.96 10.05
CA LYS A 173 -1.42 23.22 10.24
C LYS A 173 -2.63 23.32 9.32
N ILE A 174 -2.49 22.92 8.06
CA ILE A 174 -3.60 22.89 7.08
C ILE A 174 -4.69 21.93 7.54
N ILE A 175 -4.32 20.71 7.94
CA ILE A 175 -5.26 19.71 8.45
C ILE A 175 -5.94 20.19 9.75
N GLY A 176 -5.19 20.78 10.67
CA GLY A 176 -5.73 21.34 11.92
C GLY A 176 -6.77 22.45 11.68
N ARG A 177 -6.52 23.34 10.71
CA ARG A 177 -7.50 24.36 10.28
C ARG A 177 -8.77 23.73 9.72
N ARG A 178 -8.64 22.73 8.83
CA ARG A 178 -9.80 22.02 8.24
C ARG A 178 -10.69 21.37 9.30
N ARG A 179 -10.09 20.74 10.33
CA ARG A 179 -10.87 20.15 11.44
C ARG A 179 -11.65 21.20 12.23
N ARG A 180 -11.03 22.35 12.54
CA ARG A 180 -11.70 23.45 13.26
C ARG A 180 -12.90 23.98 12.49
N VAL A 181 -12.75 24.20 11.17
CA VAL A 181 -13.84 24.65 10.31
C VAL A 181 -14.98 23.62 10.30
N GLN A 182 -14.69 22.33 10.16
CA GLN A 182 -15.71 21.29 10.22
C GLN A 182 -16.44 21.23 11.57
N SER A 183 -15.73 21.38 12.69
CA SER A 183 -16.35 21.42 14.02
C SER A 183 -17.24 22.65 14.24
N THR A 184 -16.88 23.81 13.71
CA THR A 184 -17.68 25.05 13.81
C THR A 184 -18.95 24.98 12.97
N VAL A 185 -18.90 24.34 11.80
CA VAL A 185 -20.07 24.14 10.93
C VAL A 185 -21.07 23.15 11.55
N ILE A 186 -20.60 22.18 12.35
CA ILE A 186 -21.45 21.17 13.00
C ILE A 186 -22.04 21.66 14.33
N ASN A 187 -21.48 22.70 14.97
CA ASN A 187 -22.01 23.22 16.23
C ASN A 187 -22.11 24.77 16.24
N PRO A 188 -23.19 25.34 15.70
CA PRO A 188 -23.34 26.80 15.55
C PRO A 188 -23.68 27.56 16.86
N LYS A 189 -23.72 26.90 18.02
CA LYS A 189 -24.21 27.51 19.28
C LYS A 189 -23.16 28.18 20.19
N MET A 190 -21.92 28.40 19.73
CA MET A 190 -20.94 29.22 20.47
C MET A 190 -20.50 30.45 19.67
N GLN A 191 -21.47 31.29 19.30
CA GLN A 191 -21.18 32.66 18.83
C GLN A 191 -21.90 33.75 19.62
N TYR A 192 -22.59 33.41 20.72
CA TYR A 192 -23.25 34.38 21.60
C TYR A 192 -23.25 33.92 23.06
N GLU A 193 -22.07 33.90 23.70
CA GLU A 193 -21.93 34.10 25.16
C GLU A 193 -20.66 34.89 25.43
#